data_AF-A0AAR2KJ38-F1
#
_entry.id   AF-A0AAR2KJ38-F1
#
_cell.length_a   1.000
_cell.length_b   1.000
_cell.length_c   1.000
_cell.angle_alpha   90.00
_cell.angle_beta   90.00
_cell.angle_gamma   90.00
#
_symmetry.space_group_name_H-M   'P 1'
#
loop_
_entity.id
_entity.type
_entity.pdbx_description
1 polymer ?
#
loop_
_entity_poly.entity_id
_entity_poly.type
_entity_poly.pdbx_seq_one_letter_code
_entity_poly.pdbx_strand_id
1 'polypeptide(L)'
;MKTINQITECDQVHIDDVSSDDNGQDLSTYNFSTDGFHAAATSANLCLATGVRGGVDWMRKLAFRYRRVKEIYTTYKNNVGGLLGPAKREAWLQLRAEIEALTDSWLTLALKALTLIHSRSNCVNILVTTTQLIPALAKVLLYGLGVVFPIENIYSATKIGKESCFERVIQRFGRKVVYVVVGDGVEEEQSSKKHNMPFWRISSHSDLMALHHALDLEYL
;
A
#
# COMPACT_ATOMS: atom_id res chain seq x y z
N MET A 1 -16.30 -5.01 4.45
CA MET A 1 -15.86 -4.54 5.78
C MET A 1 -15.53 -5.69 6.74
N LYS A 2 -16.33 -6.77 6.83
CA LYS A 2 -16.02 -7.94 7.71
C LYS A 2 -14.72 -8.71 7.34
N THR A 3 -14.33 -8.73 6.07
CA THR A 3 -13.08 -9.38 5.60
C THR A 3 -11.81 -8.70 6.11
N ILE A 4 -11.84 -7.39 6.37
CA ILE A 4 -10.67 -6.61 6.81
C ILE A 4 -10.25 -7.01 8.23
N ASN A 5 -11.20 -7.18 9.13
CA ASN A 5 -10.93 -7.52 10.53
C ASN A 5 -10.27 -8.89 10.69
N GLN A 6 -10.43 -9.80 9.71
CA GLN A 6 -9.88 -11.15 9.79
C GLN A 6 -8.38 -11.22 9.47
N ILE A 7 -7.81 -10.23 8.76
CA ILE A 7 -6.41 -10.28 8.31
C ILE A 7 -5.50 -9.28 9.02
N THR A 8 -6.03 -8.48 9.95
CA THR A 8 -5.25 -7.52 10.75
C THR A 8 -4.10 -8.21 11.51
N GLU A 9 -4.32 -9.43 12.01
CA GLU A 9 -3.31 -10.19 12.77
C GLU A 9 -2.34 -10.96 11.85
N CYS A 10 -2.67 -11.09 10.56
CA CYS A 10 -1.89 -11.83 9.56
C CYS A 10 -1.30 -10.89 8.49
N ASP A 11 -0.95 -9.67 8.91
CA ASP A 11 -0.46 -8.60 8.03
C ASP A 11 0.73 -9.06 7.15
N GLN A 12 0.77 -8.58 5.91
CA GLN A 12 1.79 -8.94 4.93
C GLN A 12 2.55 -7.69 4.53
N VAL A 13 3.80 -7.84 4.08
CA VAL A 13 4.60 -6.71 3.62
C VAL A 13 4.10 -6.24 2.25
N HIS A 14 3.72 -7.17 1.38
CA HIS A 14 3.29 -6.87 0.01
C HIS A 14 2.05 -7.69 -0.37
N ILE A 15 1.23 -7.16 -1.28
CA ILE A 15 -0.08 -7.72 -1.65
C ILE A 15 0.00 -9.16 -2.19
N ASP A 16 1.11 -9.50 -2.85
CA ASP A 16 1.32 -10.80 -3.50
C ASP A 16 2.16 -11.80 -2.67
N ASP A 17 2.50 -11.48 -1.40
CA ASP A 17 3.40 -12.33 -0.58
C ASP A 17 2.85 -13.75 -0.32
N VAL A 18 1.53 -13.93 -0.37
CA VAL A 18 0.84 -15.21 -0.17
C VAL A 18 0.23 -15.76 -1.46
N SER A 19 0.58 -15.17 -2.62
CA SER A 19 -0.04 -15.52 -3.90
C SER A 19 0.28 -16.94 -4.37
N SER A 20 1.38 -17.54 -3.92
CA SER A 20 1.77 -18.92 -4.26
C SER A 20 0.80 -19.98 -3.74
N ASP A 21 0.04 -19.67 -2.68
CA ASP A 21 -0.95 -20.58 -2.08
C ASP A 21 -2.34 -20.45 -2.72
N ASP A 22 -2.52 -19.48 -3.62
CA ASP A 22 -3.75 -19.25 -4.36
C ASP A 22 -3.86 -20.20 -5.56
N ASN A 23 -5.03 -20.80 -5.76
CA ASN A 23 -5.31 -21.68 -6.89
C ASN A 23 -5.99 -20.99 -8.08
N GLY A 24 -6.18 -19.67 -8.03
CA GLY A 24 -6.79 -18.88 -9.10
C GLY A 24 -8.29 -19.05 -9.24
N GLN A 25 -8.99 -19.69 -8.29
CA GLN A 25 -10.45 -19.82 -8.39
C GLN A 25 -11.14 -18.45 -8.40
N ASP A 26 -12.27 -18.37 -9.09
CA ASP A 26 -13.11 -17.18 -9.05
C ASP A 26 -13.65 -16.95 -7.62
N LEU A 27 -13.55 -15.70 -7.15
CA LEU A 27 -13.98 -15.31 -5.81
C LEU A 27 -15.31 -14.55 -5.81
N SER A 28 -15.95 -14.38 -6.97
CA SER A 28 -17.21 -13.63 -7.09
C SER A 28 -18.34 -14.22 -6.22
N THR A 29 -18.40 -15.55 -6.11
CA THR A 29 -19.38 -16.29 -5.29
C THR A 29 -18.78 -16.85 -4.00
N TYR A 30 -17.51 -16.57 -3.70
CA TYR A 30 -16.83 -17.12 -2.53
C TYR A 30 -17.30 -16.43 -1.25
N ASN A 31 -17.81 -17.21 -0.29
CA ASN A 31 -18.32 -16.67 0.98
C ASN A 31 -17.24 -16.64 2.07
N PHE A 32 -16.51 -15.52 2.14
CA PHE A 32 -15.50 -15.26 3.17
C PHE A 32 -16.02 -15.26 4.62
N SER A 33 -17.33 -15.14 4.83
CA SER A 33 -17.90 -15.09 6.19
C SER A 33 -18.10 -16.47 6.81
N THR A 34 -18.18 -17.52 5.98
CA THR A 34 -18.49 -18.90 6.40
C THR A 34 -17.40 -19.89 6.01
N ASP A 35 -16.25 -19.42 5.51
CA ASP A 35 -15.17 -20.29 5.04
C ASP A 35 -14.30 -20.88 6.17
N GLY A 36 -14.62 -20.58 7.42
CA GLY A 36 -13.92 -21.10 8.60
C GLY A 36 -12.51 -20.54 8.77
N PHE A 37 -12.17 -19.41 8.13
CA PHE A 37 -10.90 -18.75 8.38
C PHE A 37 -10.93 -18.05 9.74
N HIS A 38 -9.94 -18.36 10.57
CA HIS A 38 -9.67 -17.69 11.83
C HIS A 38 -8.27 -17.09 11.76
N ALA A 39 -8.17 -15.81 12.08
CA ALA A 39 -6.88 -15.14 12.25
C ALA A 39 -6.09 -15.96 13.27
N ALA A 40 -4.88 -16.39 12.89
CA ALA A 40 -4.10 -17.26 13.74
C ALA A 40 -3.71 -16.46 14.99
N ALA A 41 -4.46 -16.63 16.08
CA ALA A 41 -4.05 -16.20 17.40
C ALA A 41 -2.66 -16.78 17.62
N THR A 42 -1.67 -15.91 17.77
CA THR A 42 -0.30 -16.25 18.13
C THR A 42 -0.26 -17.41 19.11
N SER A 43 0.22 -18.58 18.69
CA SER A 43 0.83 -19.63 19.52
C SER A 43 0.73 -20.99 18.81
N ALA A 44 1.84 -21.74 18.82
CA ALA A 44 2.01 -23.17 19.14
C ALA A 44 0.92 -24.24 18.83
N ASN A 45 -0.21 -23.92 18.22
CA ASN A 45 -1.40 -24.77 18.06
C ASN A 45 -1.76 -25.02 16.59
N LEU A 46 -0.96 -24.54 15.63
CA LEU A 46 -1.08 -24.96 14.21
C LEU A 46 -0.96 -26.49 14.04
N CYS A 47 -0.46 -27.20 15.06
CA CYS A 47 -0.29 -28.64 15.09
C CYS A 47 -1.50 -29.45 15.59
N LEU A 48 -2.56 -28.83 16.15
CA LEU A 48 -3.57 -29.57 16.92
C LEU A 48 -5.00 -29.62 16.34
N ALA A 49 -5.28 -28.88 15.26
CA ALA A 49 -6.52 -29.06 14.51
C ALA A 49 -6.18 -29.58 13.10
N THR A 50 -6.11 -30.91 12.95
CA THR A 50 -6.08 -31.64 11.66
C THR A 50 -4.82 -31.51 10.77
N GLY A 51 -3.62 -31.73 11.34
CA GLY A 51 -2.42 -32.08 10.57
C GLY A 51 -1.94 -31.06 9.52
N VAL A 52 -0.95 -31.45 8.70
CA VAL A 52 -0.32 -30.62 7.65
C VAL A 52 -1.34 -30.00 6.67
N ARG A 53 -2.51 -30.60 6.51
CA ARG A 53 -3.59 -30.09 5.65
C ARG A 53 -4.24 -28.80 6.18
N GLY A 54 -4.28 -28.59 7.50
CA GLY A 54 -4.85 -27.39 8.10
C GLY A 54 -4.09 -26.12 7.75
N GLY A 55 -2.75 -26.18 7.74
CA GLY A 55 -1.90 -25.05 7.35
C GLY A 55 -2.04 -24.67 5.88
N VAL A 56 -2.10 -25.65 4.98
CA VAL A 56 -2.23 -25.42 3.53
C VAL A 56 -3.59 -24.78 3.19
N ASP A 57 -4.68 -25.30 3.75
CA ASP A 57 -6.02 -24.72 3.56
C ASP A 57 -6.11 -23.29 4.13
N TRP A 58 -5.50 -23.06 5.29
CA TRP A 58 -5.43 -21.74 5.90
C TRP A 58 -4.67 -20.73 5.04
N MET A 59 -3.48 -21.10 4.53
CA MET A 59 -2.68 -20.24 3.65
C MET A 59 -3.43 -19.89 2.37
N ARG A 60 -4.13 -20.86 1.77
CA ARG A 60 -4.98 -20.62 0.60
C ARG A 60 -6.11 -19.62 0.89
N LYS A 61 -6.78 -19.75 2.03
CA LYS A 61 -7.84 -18.81 2.45
C LYS A 61 -7.29 -17.41 2.75
N LEU A 62 -6.05 -17.31 3.23
CA LEU A 62 -5.35 -16.03 3.37
C LEU A 62 -5.08 -15.43 1.99
N ALA A 63 -4.55 -16.21 1.06
CA ALA A 63 -4.28 -15.79 -0.31
C ALA A 63 -5.53 -15.25 -1.01
N PHE A 64 -6.68 -15.93 -0.88
CA PHE A 64 -7.96 -15.46 -1.41
C PHE A 64 -8.35 -14.08 -0.87
N ARG A 65 -8.08 -13.80 0.41
CA ARG A 65 -8.40 -12.49 1.01
C ARG A 65 -7.51 -11.40 0.44
N TYR A 66 -6.21 -11.65 0.28
CA TYR A 66 -5.28 -10.69 -0.32
C TYR A 66 -5.58 -10.45 -1.80
N ARG A 67 -5.89 -11.49 -2.58
CA ARG A 67 -6.38 -11.32 -3.95
C ARG A 67 -7.69 -10.55 -4.01
N ARG A 68 -8.63 -10.83 -3.10
CA ARG A 68 -9.88 -10.05 -3.04
C ARG A 68 -9.65 -8.59 -2.70
N VAL A 69 -8.69 -8.29 -1.82
CA VAL A 69 -8.26 -6.91 -1.54
C VAL A 69 -7.68 -6.27 -2.80
N LYS A 70 -6.85 -7.00 -3.55
CA LYS A 70 -6.27 -6.55 -4.82
C LYS A 70 -7.35 -6.20 -5.86
N GLU A 71 -8.36 -7.04 -6.01
CA GLU A 71 -9.52 -6.81 -6.88
C GLU A 71 -10.31 -5.55 -6.47
N ILE A 72 -10.62 -5.42 -5.17
CA ILE A 72 -11.35 -4.25 -4.64
C ILE A 72 -10.55 -2.98 -4.89
N TYR A 73 -9.26 -2.96 -4.55
CA TYR A 73 -8.42 -1.80 -4.78
C TYR A 73 -8.39 -1.42 -6.27
N THR A 74 -8.13 -2.38 -7.14
CA THR A 74 -8.04 -2.14 -8.59
C THR A 74 -9.35 -1.63 -9.17
N THR A 75 -10.48 -2.17 -8.72
CA THR A 75 -11.83 -1.78 -9.16
C THR A 75 -12.19 -0.37 -8.70
N TYR A 76 -11.81 0.01 -7.48
CA TYR A 76 -12.29 1.23 -6.83
C TYR A 76 -11.25 2.34 -6.68
N LYS A 77 -10.00 2.16 -7.16
CA LYS A 77 -8.94 3.18 -7.06
C LYS A 77 -9.29 4.54 -7.67
N ASN A 78 -10.19 4.57 -8.66
CA ASN A 78 -10.74 5.78 -9.29
C ASN A 78 -12.22 6.01 -8.95
N ASN A 79 -12.84 5.19 -8.11
CA ASN A 79 -14.26 5.26 -7.75
C ASN A 79 -14.50 4.91 -6.27
N VAL A 80 -13.72 5.53 -5.37
CA VAL A 80 -13.80 5.26 -3.93
C VAL A 80 -15.18 5.59 -3.36
N GLY A 81 -15.88 6.59 -3.92
CA GLY A 81 -17.26 6.90 -3.55
C GLY A 81 -18.23 5.74 -3.81
N GLY A 82 -18.03 4.97 -4.87
CA GLY A 82 -18.79 3.75 -5.15
C GLY A 82 -18.52 2.63 -4.15
N LEU A 83 -17.28 2.50 -3.66
CA LEU A 83 -16.92 1.53 -2.61
C LEU A 83 -17.56 1.88 -1.26
N LEU A 84 -17.58 3.16 -0.91
CA LEU A 84 -18.10 3.65 0.37
C LEU A 84 -19.63 3.61 0.45
N GLY A 85 -20.30 3.74 -0.70
CA GLY A 85 -21.75 3.92 -0.79
C GLY A 85 -22.17 5.38 -0.51
N PRO A 86 -23.42 5.75 -0.84
CA PRO A 86 -23.85 7.14 -0.93
C PRO A 86 -23.70 7.91 0.39
N ALA A 87 -24.18 7.35 1.50
CA ALA A 87 -24.15 8.03 2.81
C ALA A 87 -22.71 8.31 3.29
N LYS A 88 -21.79 7.35 3.15
CA LYS A 88 -20.39 7.53 3.57
C LYS A 88 -19.59 8.37 2.58
N ARG A 89 -19.95 8.36 1.30
CA ARG A 89 -19.32 9.17 0.25
C ARG A 89 -19.45 10.66 0.56
N GLU A 90 -20.63 11.13 0.94
CA GLU A 90 -20.85 12.55 1.23
C GLU A 90 -20.01 13.03 2.42
N ALA A 91 -20.08 12.31 3.54
CA ALA A 91 -19.25 12.59 4.70
C ALA A 91 -17.74 12.53 4.39
N TRP A 92 -17.31 11.58 3.55
CA TRP A 92 -15.93 11.48 3.11
C TRP A 92 -15.50 12.69 2.27
N LEU A 93 -16.33 13.14 1.32
CA LEU A 93 -16.02 14.32 0.51
C LEU A 93 -15.95 15.60 1.34
N GLN A 94 -16.85 15.76 2.30
CA GLN A 94 -16.81 16.89 3.22
C GLN A 94 -15.53 16.88 4.07
N LEU A 95 -15.21 15.74 4.70
CA LEU A 95 -13.98 15.60 5.49
C LEU A 95 -12.73 15.86 4.64
N ARG A 96 -12.72 15.44 3.38
CA ARG A 96 -11.63 15.70 2.45
C ARG A 96 -11.45 17.19 2.15
N ALA A 97 -12.54 17.92 1.96
CA ALA A 97 -12.49 19.37 1.76
C ALA A 97 -11.99 20.09 3.01
N GLU A 98 -12.44 19.67 4.20
CA GLU A 98 -11.97 20.22 5.49
C GLU A 98 -10.48 19.95 5.71
N ILE A 99 -9.99 18.73 5.41
CA ILE A 99 -8.56 18.40 5.48
C ILE A 99 -7.74 19.26 4.51
N GLU A 100 -8.18 19.43 3.26
CA GLU A 100 -7.47 20.28 2.29
C GLU A 100 -7.40 21.74 2.77
N ALA A 101 -8.49 22.27 3.35
CA ALA A 101 -8.50 23.62 3.90
C ALA A 101 -7.58 23.75 5.13
N LEU A 102 -7.61 22.79 6.04
CA LEU A 102 -6.80 22.80 7.27
C LEU A 102 -5.30 22.58 7.01
N THR A 103 -4.95 21.93 5.91
CA THR A 103 -3.56 21.60 5.56
C THR A 103 -2.99 22.52 4.47
N ASP A 104 -3.67 23.62 4.15
CA ASP A 104 -3.29 24.55 3.09
C ASP A 104 -2.94 23.82 1.78
N SER A 105 -3.80 22.88 1.38
CA SER A 105 -3.67 22.10 0.14
C SER A 105 -2.40 21.23 0.07
N TRP A 106 -1.88 20.74 1.20
CA TRP A 106 -0.68 19.89 1.26
C TRP A 106 -0.76 18.71 0.30
N LEU A 107 -1.87 17.96 0.33
CA LEU A 107 -2.03 16.79 -0.54
C LEU A 107 -2.14 17.20 -2.00
N THR A 108 -2.85 18.28 -2.31
CA THR A 108 -2.91 18.81 -3.68
C THR A 108 -1.50 19.13 -4.21
N LEU A 109 -0.62 19.70 -3.40
CA LEU A 109 0.78 19.93 -3.79
C LEU A 109 1.54 18.61 -4.02
N ALA A 110 1.43 17.65 -3.10
CA ALA A 110 2.07 16.34 -3.25
C ALA A 110 1.58 15.60 -4.50
N LEU A 111 0.29 15.69 -4.80
CA LEU A 111 -0.33 15.08 -5.98
C LEU A 111 0.21 15.65 -7.29
N LYS A 112 0.63 16.92 -7.35
CA LYS A 112 1.27 17.47 -8.56
C LYS A 112 2.53 16.70 -8.90
N ALA A 113 3.42 16.50 -7.93
CA ALA A 113 4.66 15.73 -8.12
C ALA A 113 4.37 14.26 -8.47
N LEU A 114 3.48 13.61 -7.72
CA LEU A 114 3.11 12.20 -7.95
C LEU A 114 2.48 11.97 -9.33
N THR A 115 1.63 12.89 -9.78
CA THR A 115 0.97 12.81 -11.10
C THR A 115 1.96 13.03 -12.23
N LEU A 116 2.91 13.96 -12.06
CA LEU A 116 3.98 14.20 -13.04
C LEU A 116 4.90 12.98 -13.15
N ILE A 117 5.26 12.34 -12.03
CA ILE A 117 5.99 11.06 -12.05
C ILE A 117 5.18 9.99 -12.78
N HIS A 118 3.87 9.90 -12.48
CA HIS A 118 2.99 8.89 -13.07
C HIS A 118 2.79 9.05 -14.59
N SER A 119 2.88 10.27 -15.12
CA SER A 119 2.76 10.53 -16.56
C SER A 119 4.04 10.22 -17.35
N ARG A 120 5.19 10.09 -16.68
CA ARG A 120 6.49 9.77 -17.31
C ARG A 120 6.66 8.28 -17.53
N SER A 121 6.97 7.89 -18.76
CA SER A 121 7.16 6.49 -19.14
C SER A 121 8.34 5.78 -18.46
N ASN A 122 9.34 6.55 -17.99
CA ASN A 122 10.58 6.08 -17.38
C ASN A 122 10.62 6.27 -15.85
N CYS A 123 9.51 6.71 -15.23
CA CYS A 123 9.43 6.91 -13.79
C CYS A 123 8.32 6.06 -13.18
N VAL A 124 8.49 5.68 -11.91
CA VAL A 124 7.53 4.85 -11.19
C VAL A 124 7.39 5.33 -9.76
N ASN A 125 6.15 5.51 -9.30
CA ASN A 125 5.85 5.77 -7.90
C ASN A 125 5.83 4.45 -7.10
N ILE A 126 6.52 4.44 -5.97
CA ILE A 126 6.55 3.33 -5.00
C ILE A 126 6.29 3.92 -3.61
N LEU A 127 5.38 3.30 -2.85
CA LEU A 127 5.05 3.69 -1.49
C LEU A 127 5.63 2.67 -0.51
N VAL A 128 6.46 3.14 0.42
CA VAL A 128 6.92 2.35 1.57
C VAL A 128 6.42 3.04 2.84
N THR A 129 5.63 2.34 3.66
CA THR A 129 4.98 2.92 4.84
C THR A 129 5.08 2.03 6.07
N THR A 130 5.18 2.61 7.26
CA THR A 130 5.17 1.87 8.53
C THR A 130 3.77 1.47 9.00
N THR A 131 2.72 1.84 8.24
CA THR A 131 1.36 1.36 8.48
C THR A 131 1.21 -0.08 7.96
N GLN A 132 0.47 -0.93 8.70
CA GLN A 132 0.09 -2.27 8.22
C GLN A 132 -0.56 -2.18 6.83
N LEU A 133 -0.41 -3.22 6.00
CA LEU A 133 -0.72 -3.10 4.57
C LEU A 133 -2.19 -2.78 4.33
N ILE A 134 -3.12 -3.46 5.00
CA ILE A 134 -4.56 -3.27 4.75
C ILE A 134 -5.03 -1.86 5.13
N PRO A 135 -4.72 -1.33 6.34
CA PRO A 135 -4.98 0.08 6.63
C PRO A 135 -4.23 1.06 5.70
N ALA A 136 -3.02 0.74 5.25
CA ALA A 136 -2.28 1.57 4.30
C ALA A 136 -3.01 1.67 2.95
N LEU A 137 -3.48 0.55 2.40
CA LEU A 137 -4.28 0.53 1.17
C LEU A 137 -5.59 1.32 1.33
N ALA A 138 -6.25 1.21 2.48
CA ALA A 138 -7.43 2.00 2.79
C ALA A 138 -7.12 3.51 2.82
N LYS A 139 -6.01 3.93 3.45
CA LYS A 139 -5.54 5.33 3.41
C LYS A 139 -5.27 5.77 1.97
N VAL A 140 -4.55 4.99 1.17
CA VAL A 140 -4.26 5.33 -0.23
C VAL A 140 -5.54 5.56 -1.04
N LEU A 141 -6.56 4.70 -0.89
CA LEU A 141 -7.86 4.90 -1.52
C LEU A 141 -8.57 6.16 -0.99
N LEU A 142 -8.73 6.28 0.33
CA LEU A 142 -9.44 7.41 0.95
C LEU A 142 -8.76 8.76 0.67
N TYR A 143 -7.44 8.75 0.44
CA TYR A 143 -6.70 9.95 0.08
C TYR A 143 -6.64 10.22 -1.43
N GLY A 144 -7.30 9.42 -2.27
CA GLY A 144 -7.31 9.62 -3.72
C GLY A 144 -5.98 9.31 -4.41
N LEU A 145 -5.10 8.56 -3.75
CA LEU A 145 -3.76 8.22 -4.22
C LEU A 145 -3.73 6.92 -5.05
N GLY A 146 -4.87 6.20 -5.14
CA GLY A 146 -4.91 4.88 -5.77
C GLY A 146 -4.63 4.86 -7.27
N VAL A 147 -4.80 5.99 -7.96
CA VAL A 147 -4.47 6.10 -9.39
C VAL A 147 -2.95 6.17 -9.60
N VAL A 148 -2.23 6.90 -8.74
CA VAL A 148 -0.78 7.16 -8.90
C VAL A 148 0.10 6.08 -8.27
N PHE A 149 -0.45 5.25 -7.36
CA PHE A 149 0.23 4.09 -6.80
C PHE A 149 -0.48 2.79 -7.22
N PRO A 150 0.08 2.03 -8.18
CA PRO A 150 -0.33 0.64 -8.38
C PRO A 150 -0.24 -0.14 -7.07
N ILE A 151 -1.16 -1.06 -6.81
CA ILE A 151 -1.19 -1.80 -5.54
C ILE A 151 0.06 -2.65 -5.31
N GLU A 152 0.67 -3.14 -6.40
CA GLU A 152 1.92 -3.86 -6.40
C GLU A 152 3.09 -2.95 -6.02
N ASN A 153 2.94 -1.63 -6.04
CA ASN A 153 4.01 -0.70 -5.68
C ASN A 153 3.87 -0.18 -4.24
N ILE A 154 3.05 -0.84 -3.40
CA ILE A 154 2.83 -0.48 -2.01
C ILE A 154 3.42 -1.56 -1.09
N TYR A 155 4.33 -1.15 -0.22
CA TYR A 155 5.04 -2.00 0.72
C TYR A 155 4.80 -1.53 2.16
N SER A 156 4.39 -2.45 3.02
CA SER A 156 4.31 -2.23 4.47
C SER A 156 5.61 -2.61 5.16
N ALA A 157 6.28 -1.61 5.72
CA ALA A 157 7.48 -1.75 6.54
C ALA A 157 7.18 -2.15 7.99
N THR A 158 5.92 -2.35 8.38
CA THR A 158 5.54 -2.56 9.79
C THR A 158 6.29 -3.72 10.45
N LYS A 159 6.54 -4.81 9.71
CA LYS A 159 7.22 -6.01 10.25
C LYS A 159 8.71 -6.05 9.99
N ILE A 160 9.15 -5.53 8.83
CA ILE A 160 10.53 -5.74 8.33
C ILE A 160 11.38 -4.46 8.29
N GLY A 161 10.80 -3.30 8.59
CA GLY A 161 11.45 -1.99 8.50
C GLY A 161 11.60 -1.48 7.06
N LYS A 162 11.88 -0.17 6.91
CA LYS A 162 12.00 0.46 5.58
C LYS A 162 13.21 -0.03 4.77
N GLU A 163 14.34 -0.30 5.43
CA GLU A 163 15.56 -0.83 4.81
C GLU A 163 15.28 -2.14 4.04
N SER A 164 14.68 -3.13 4.71
CA SER A 164 14.31 -4.39 4.07
C SER A 164 13.29 -4.21 2.93
N CYS A 165 12.37 -3.25 3.05
CA CYS A 165 11.47 -2.91 1.94
C CYS A 165 12.23 -2.31 0.74
N PHE A 166 13.23 -1.46 0.97
CA PHE A 166 14.08 -0.91 -0.09
C PHE A 166 14.86 -2.02 -0.80
N GLU A 167 15.39 -3.00 -0.08
CA GLU A 167 16.06 -4.17 -0.69
C GLU A 167 15.11 -4.96 -1.60
N ARG A 168 13.87 -5.21 -1.15
CA ARG A 168 12.84 -5.87 -1.97
C ARG A 168 12.50 -5.06 -3.23
N VAL A 169 12.43 -3.75 -3.11
CA VAL A 169 12.22 -2.84 -4.25
C VAL A 169 13.40 -2.92 -5.24
N ILE A 170 14.64 -2.86 -4.74
CA ILE A 170 15.86 -2.98 -5.56
C ILE A 170 15.91 -4.33 -6.29
N GLN A 171 15.54 -5.42 -5.59
CA GLN A 171 15.51 -6.75 -6.18
C GLN A 171 14.49 -6.84 -7.33
N ARG A 172 13.34 -6.15 -7.19
CA ARG A 172 12.29 -6.16 -8.21
C ARG A 172 12.61 -5.30 -9.43
N PHE A 173 13.09 -4.07 -9.23
CA PHE A 173 13.32 -3.11 -10.32
C PHE A 173 14.76 -3.13 -10.86
N GLY A 174 15.67 -3.83 -10.18
CA GLY A 174 17.06 -4.01 -10.59
C GLY A 174 17.98 -2.85 -10.17
N ARG A 175 19.27 -2.98 -10.46
CA ARG A 175 20.30 -1.99 -10.04
C ARG A 175 20.62 -0.92 -11.10
N LYS A 176 20.08 -1.05 -12.31
CA LYS A 176 20.29 -0.12 -13.43
C LYS A 176 19.21 0.96 -13.49
N VAL A 177 18.73 1.41 -12.33
CA VAL A 177 17.73 2.48 -12.19
C VAL A 177 18.20 3.41 -11.08
N VAL A 178 17.75 4.66 -11.12
CA VAL A 178 18.02 5.66 -10.07
C VAL A 178 16.86 5.61 -9.08
N TYR A 179 17.17 5.33 -7.82
CA TYR A 179 16.20 5.36 -6.72
C TYR A 179 16.32 6.69 -6.00
N VAL A 180 15.24 7.47 -5.97
CA VAL A 180 15.14 8.69 -5.17
C VAL A 180 14.17 8.41 -4.02
N VAL A 181 14.65 8.53 -2.79
CA VAL A 181 13.84 8.34 -1.59
C VAL A 181 13.29 9.70 -1.17
N VAL A 182 11.97 9.79 -1.02
CA VAL A 182 11.27 11.01 -0.58
C VAL A 182 10.57 10.72 0.74
N GLY A 183 10.77 11.55 1.75
CA GLY A 183 10.13 11.38 3.05
C GLY A 183 10.51 12.45 4.07
N ASP A 184 9.86 12.42 5.22
CA ASP A 184 10.06 13.36 6.33
C ASP A 184 10.83 12.71 7.49
N GLY A 185 10.82 11.39 7.59
CA GLY A 185 11.37 10.64 8.72
C GLY A 185 12.87 10.32 8.62
N VAL A 186 13.46 10.09 9.79
CA VAL A 186 14.88 9.71 9.92
C VAL A 186 15.14 8.27 9.44
N GLU A 187 14.14 7.38 9.56
CA GLU A 187 14.27 5.96 9.20
C GLU A 187 14.54 5.78 7.69
N GLU A 188 13.75 6.43 6.84
CA GLU A 188 13.91 6.40 5.38
C GLU A 188 15.19 7.10 4.94
N GLU A 189 15.59 8.18 5.61
CA GLU A 189 16.84 8.88 5.30
C GLU A 189 18.04 7.99 5.61
N GLN A 190 18.09 7.36 6.78
CA GLN A 190 19.19 6.45 7.15
C GLN A 190 19.24 5.24 6.21
N SER A 191 18.08 4.66 5.90
CA SER A 191 17.97 3.52 4.98
C SER A 191 18.44 3.89 3.57
N SER A 192 18.08 5.08 3.07
CA SER A 192 18.51 5.57 1.75
C SER A 192 20.03 5.72 1.64
N LYS A 193 20.68 6.25 2.69
CA LYS A 193 22.14 6.43 2.76
C LYS A 193 22.89 5.10 2.66
N LYS A 194 22.40 4.05 3.34
CA LYS A 194 23.01 2.71 3.28
C LYS A 194 23.01 2.12 1.87
N HIS A 195 22.01 2.45 1.06
CA HIS A 195 21.89 1.99 -0.32
C HIS A 195 22.40 3.01 -1.36
N ASN A 196 23.03 4.10 -0.94
CA ASN A 196 23.49 5.19 -1.80
C ASN A 196 22.37 5.79 -2.68
N MET A 197 21.16 5.86 -2.15
CA MET A 197 20.02 6.48 -2.82
C MET A 197 19.92 7.95 -2.42
N PRO A 198 19.83 8.90 -3.37
CA PRO A 198 19.50 10.29 -3.06
C PRO A 198 18.24 10.40 -2.19
N PHE A 199 18.29 11.28 -1.19
CA PHE A 199 17.18 11.52 -0.27
C PHE A 199 16.66 12.95 -0.42
N TRP A 200 15.38 13.08 -0.74
CA TRP A 200 14.67 14.35 -0.76
C TRP A 200 13.81 14.49 0.49
N ARG A 201 14.27 15.30 1.45
CA ARG A 201 13.52 15.54 2.69
C ARG A 201 12.30 16.42 2.39
N ILE A 202 11.14 16.05 2.94
CA ILE A 202 9.96 16.90 2.99
C ILE A 202 9.72 17.30 4.44
N SER A 203 9.83 18.60 4.74
CA SER A 203 9.53 19.15 6.08
C SER A 203 8.46 20.24 6.04
N SER A 204 8.12 20.73 4.84
CA SER A 204 7.19 21.83 4.61
C SER A 204 6.58 21.77 3.21
N HIS A 205 5.57 22.61 2.93
CA HIS A 205 4.99 22.78 1.59
C HIS A 205 6.04 23.25 0.58
N SER A 206 7.05 24.01 1.01
CA SER A 206 8.12 24.51 0.13
C SER A 206 8.96 23.39 -0.47
N ASP A 207 9.18 22.32 0.28
CA ASP A 207 9.96 21.16 -0.20
C ASP A 207 9.18 20.36 -1.25
N LEU A 208 7.85 20.28 -1.12
CA LEU A 208 6.98 19.67 -2.14
C LEU A 208 6.95 20.50 -3.42
N MET A 209 6.91 21.83 -3.29
CA MET A 209 6.99 22.73 -4.45
C MET A 209 8.34 22.62 -5.15
N ALA A 210 9.44 22.55 -4.40
CA ALA A 210 10.78 22.35 -4.93
C ALA A 210 10.92 20.99 -5.63
N LEU A 211 10.38 19.91 -5.04
CA LEU A 211 10.34 18.59 -5.66
C LEU A 211 9.60 18.62 -7.00
N HIS A 212 8.40 19.19 -7.01
CA HIS A 212 7.63 19.34 -8.24
C HIS A 212 8.39 20.14 -9.31
N HIS A 213 9.04 21.23 -8.93
CA HIS A 213 9.81 22.04 -9.86
C HIS A 213 11.04 21.31 -10.41
N ALA A 214 11.77 20.57 -9.56
CA ALA A 214 12.90 19.76 -9.99
C ALA A 214 12.48 18.64 -10.95
N LEU A 215 11.32 18.01 -10.68
CA LEU A 215 10.71 17.06 -11.61
C LEU A 215 10.40 17.76 -12.93
N ASP A 216 9.67 18.88 -12.94
CA ASP A 216 9.26 19.60 -14.15
C ASP A 216 10.44 19.99 -15.06
N LEU A 217 11.59 20.34 -14.46
CA LEU A 217 12.85 20.64 -15.17
C LEU A 217 13.71 19.41 -15.55
N GLU A 218 13.22 18.20 -15.28
CA GLU A 218 13.92 16.93 -15.54
C GLU A 218 15.26 16.79 -14.78
N TYR A 219 15.37 17.45 -13.62
CA TYR A 219 16.50 17.24 -12.70
C TYR A 219 16.37 15.96 -11.87
N LEU A 220 15.18 15.33 -11.88
CA LEU A 220 14.83 14.07 -11.23
C LEU A 220 14.02 13.17 -12.17
#